data_AF-A0A9P0PQB0-F1
#
_entry.id   AF-A0A9P0PQB0-F1
#
_cell.length_a   1.000
_cell.length_b   1.000
_cell.length_c   1.000
_cell.angle_alpha   90.00
_cell.angle_beta   90.00
_cell.angle_gamma   90.00
#
_symmetry.space_group_name_H-M   'P 1'
#
loop_
_entity.id
_entity.type
_entity.pdbx_description
1 polymer ?
#
loop_
_entity_poly.entity_id
_entity_poly.type
_entity_poly.pdbx_seq_one_letter_code
_entity_poly.pdbx_strand_id
1 'polypeptide(L)'
;MGPQILFGLLLALYVAGTHGMLHPYYSTCETGTCTCTASTCGRNAQCSIVGGRPVCSCLRGHSGDPLTNCIRLASRSYIHAYPVHGIL
;
A
#
# COMPACT_ATOMS: atom_id res chain seq x y z
N MET A 1 -35.65 19.49 -22.09
CA MET A 1 -34.27 19.77 -22.55
C MET A 1 -33.63 20.74 -21.57
N GLY A 2 -33.35 20.24 -20.36
CA GLY A 2 -33.13 21.06 -19.17
C GLY A 2 -31.79 20.79 -18.47
N PRO A 3 -31.62 21.31 -17.23
CA PRO A 3 -30.36 21.52 -16.50
C PRO A 3 -29.52 20.27 -16.14
N GLN A 4 -29.92 19.10 -16.66
CA GLN A 4 -29.28 17.80 -16.51
C GLN A 4 -27.85 17.78 -17.10
N ILE A 5 -27.62 18.51 -18.20
CA ILE A 5 -26.31 18.56 -18.85
C ILE A 5 -25.30 19.34 -18.01
N LEU A 6 -25.74 20.42 -17.34
CA LEU A 6 -24.86 21.22 -16.48
C LEU A 6 -24.49 20.44 -15.20
N PHE A 7 -25.44 19.69 -14.64
CA PHE A 7 -25.18 18.79 -13.51
C PHE A 7 -24.22 17.66 -13.90
N GLY A 8 -24.38 17.08 -15.09
CA GLY A 8 -23.48 16.08 -15.64
C GLY A 8 -22.06 16.62 -15.87
N LEU A 9 -21.93 17.86 -16.37
CA LEU A 9 -20.63 18.49 -16.59
C LEU A 9 -19.91 18.81 -15.26
N LEU A 10 -20.64 19.29 -14.26
CA LEU A 10 -20.10 19.55 -12.91
C LEU A 10 -19.68 18.26 -12.21
N LEU A 11 -20.47 17.17 -12.34
CA LEU A 11 -20.10 15.86 -11.80
C LEU A 11 -18.88 15.28 -12.51
N ALA A 12 -18.77 15.44 -13.84
CA ALA A 12 -17.61 15.00 -14.61
C ALA A 12 -16.32 15.77 -14.25
N LEU A 13 -16.41 17.09 -14.05
CA LEU A 13 -15.30 17.92 -13.57
C LEU A 13 -14.90 17.58 -12.13
N TYR A 14 -15.87 17.22 -11.28
CA TYR A 14 -15.62 16.73 -9.92
C TYR A 14 -14.92 15.36 -9.91
N VAL A 15 -15.36 14.42 -10.76
CA VAL A 15 -14.78 13.07 -10.87
C VAL A 15 -13.40 13.11 -11.56
N ALA A 16 -13.16 14.01 -12.50
CA ALA A 16 -11.85 14.23 -13.12
C ALA A 16 -10.75 14.62 -12.10
N GLY A 17 -11.11 15.16 -10.94
CA GLY A 17 -10.20 15.43 -9.82
C GLY A 17 -9.85 14.21 -8.95
N THR A 18 -10.49 13.05 -9.18
CA THR A 18 -10.30 11.83 -8.36
C THR A 18 -9.52 10.72 -9.05
N HIS A 19 -9.13 10.90 -10.31
CA HIS A 19 -8.23 9.97 -11.04
C HIS A 19 -6.76 10.07 -10.59
N GLY A 20 -6.53 10.33 -9.30
CA GLY A 20 -5.21 10.39 -8.65
C GLY A 20 -5.12 9.57 -7.37
N MET A 21 -6.11 8.70 -7.07
CA MET A 21 -6.09 7.82 -5.90
C MET A 21 -5.49 6.44 -6.22
N LEU A 22 -4.51 6.36 -7.12
CA LEU A 22 -3.82 5.11 -7.37
C LEU A 22 -2.85 4.85 -6.22
N HIS A 23 -3.37 4.16 -5.21
CA HIS A 23 -2.70 3.32 -4.23
C HIS A 23 -1.15 3.46 -4.25
N PRO A 24 -0.53 4.02 -3.20
CA PRO A 24 0.93 4.18 -3.08
C PRO A 24 1.70 2.84 -3.01
N TYR A 25 1.01 1.72 -3.22
CA TYR A 25 1.54 0.37 -3.28
C TYR A 25 2.28 0.06 -4.59
N TYR A 26 1.89 0.71 -5.69
CA TYR A 26 2.48 0.43 -6.99
C TYR A 26 3.73 1.29 -7.15
N SER A 27 4.90 0.66 -7.12
CA SER A 27 6.12 1.25 -7.65
C SER A 27 5.81 1.81 -9.05
N THR A 28 6.11 3.07 -9.30
CA THR A 28 5.96 3.65 -10.64
C THR A 28 6.95 2.96 -11.58
N CYS A 29 6.49 1.97 -12.32
CA CYS A 29 7.30 1.28 -13.32
C CYS A 29 7.33 2.16 -14.58
N GLU A 30 8.27 3.09 -14.63
CA GLU A 30 8.28 4.17 -15.63
C GLU A 30 8.65 3.68 -17.04
N THR A 31 9.11 2.44 -17.21
CA THR A 31 9.55 1.90 -18.52
C THR A 31 9.30 0.39 -18.69
N GLY A 32 8.36 -0.19 -17.94
CA GLY A 32 8.03 -1.62 -18.05
C GLY A 32 8.95 -2.58 -17.28
N THR A 33 10.03 -2.08 -16.67
CA THR A 33 10.87 -2.85 -15.73
C THR A 33 10.70 -2.31 -14.32
N CYS A 34 9.89 -3.00 -13.50
CA CYS A 34 9.75 -2.65 -12.09
C CYS A 34 11.00 -3.08 -11.32
N THR A 35 11.66 -2.14 -10.64
CA THR A 35 12.84 -2.40 -9.82
C THR A 35 12.52 -2.20 -8.34
N CYS A 36 13.15 -3.01 -7.48
CA CYS A 36 13.05 -2.86 -6.03
C CYS A 36 14.08 -1.83 -5.57
N THR A 37 13.62 -0.62 -5.24
CA THR A 37 14.46 0.45 -4.68
C THR A 37 14.15 0.67 -3.21
N ALA A 38 15.04 1.35 -2.48
CA ALA A 38 14.87 1.62 -1.05
C ALA A 38 13.60 2.45 -0.72
N SER A 39 13.04 3.18 -1.69
CA SER A 39 11.79 3.92 -1.55
C SER A 39 10.54 3.10 -1.87
N THR A 40 10.68 1.85 -2.32
CA THR A 40 9.54 1.01 -2.74
C THR A 40 8.80 0.42 -1.54
N CYS A 41 9.51 0.10 -0.45
CA CYS A 41 8.95 -0.53 0.74
C CYS A 41 9.33 0.23 2.02
N GLY A 42 8.52 0.01 3.06
CA GLY A 42 8.72 0.62 4.37
C GLY A 42 9.93 0.08 5.13
N ARG A 43 10.22 0.68 6.28
CA ARG A 43 11.35 0.27 7.13
C ARG A 43 11.16 -1.17 7.63
N ASN A 44 12.24 -1.94 7.65
CA ASN A 44 12.24 -3.38 8.00
C ASN A 44 11.36 -4.27 7.09
N ALA A 45 11.05 -3.81 5.88
CA ALA A 45 10.46 -4.60 4.83
C ALA A 45 11.48 -4.95 3.74
N GLN A 46 11.23 -6.07 3.07
CA GLN A 46 11.96 -6.54 1.90
C GLN A 46 11.07 -6.37 0.68
N CYS A 47 11.66 -5.87 -0.41
CA CYS A 47 11.04 -5.85 -1.73
C CYS A 47 11.41 -7.10 -2.53
N SER A 48 10.47 -7.68 -3.29
CA SER A 48 10.72 -8.79 -4.21
C SER A 48 9.86 -8.65 -5.47
N ILE A 49 10.41 -9.00 -6.64
CA ILE A 49 9.66 -8.96 -7.90
C ILE A 49 8.93 -10.30 -8.10
N VAL A 50 7.60 -10.27 -8.08
CA VAL A 50 6.74 -11.43 -8.30
C VAL A 50 5.81 -11.13 -9.48
N GLY A 51 5.86 -11.96 -10.52
CA GLY A 51 5.03 -11.74 -11.72
C GLY A 51 5.28 -10.41 -12.42
N GLY A 52 6.51 -9.89 -12.36
CA GLY A 52 6.90 -8.61 -12.97
C GLY A 52 6.48 -7.37 -12.18
N ARG A 53 6.00 -7.53 -10.94
CA ARG A 53 5.58 -6.42 -10.05
C ARG A 53 6.34 -6.51 -8.73
N PRO A 54 6.73 -5.39 -8.09
CA PRO A 54 7.33 -5.45 -6.77
C PRO A 54 6.25 -5.69 -5.72
N VAL A 55 6.61 -6.52 -4.76
CA VAL A 55 5.82 -6.90 -3.61
C VAL A 55 6.67 -6.62 -2.38
N CYS A 56 6.08 -5.94 -1.40
CA CYS A 56 6.72 -5.65 -0.12
C CYS A 56 6.27 -6.67 0.93
N SER A 57 7.24 -7.26 1.63
CA SER A 57 7.00 -8.21 2.73
C SER A 57 7.88 -7.88 3.93
N CYS A 58 7.34 -7.94 5.15
CA CYS A 58 8.15 -7.72 6.35
C CYS A 58 9.27 -8.75 6.49
N LEU A 59 10.43 -8.32 6.99
CA LEU A 59 11.53 -9.22 7.32
C LEU A 59 11.10 -10.22 8.40
N ARG A 60 11.76 -11.39 8.43
CA ARG A 60 11.49 -12.44 9.43
C ARG A 60 11.55 -11.86 10.84
N GLY A 61 10.54 -12.18 11.65
CA GLY A 61 10.44 -11.63 13.01
C GLY A 61 10.06 -10.15 13.07
N HIS A 62 9.47 -9.61 11.99
CA HIS A 62 8.74 -8.33 11.97
C HIS A 62 7.33 -8.52 11.39
N SER A 63 6.43 -7.60 11.68
CA SER A 63 5.06 -7.54 11.16
C SER A 63 4.51 -6.12 11.27
N GLY A 64 3.31 -5.87 10.76
CA GLY A 64 2.73 -4.55 10.60
C GLY A 64 2.51 -4.24 9.12
N ASP A 65 2.68 -2.98 8.74
CA ASP A 65 2.47 -2.52 7.38
C ASP A 65 3.81 -2.50 6.61
N PRO A 66 4.00 -3.33 5.56
CA PRO A 66 5.26 -3.43 4.83
C PRO A 66 5.56 -2.22 3.92
N LEU A 67 4.62 -1.30 3.72
CA LEU A 67 4.82 -0.07 2.95
C LEU A 67 5.24 1.08 3.85
N THR A 68 4.74 1.08 5.08
CA THR A 68 4.98 2.15 6.03
C THR A 68 6.15 1.78 6.95
N ASN A 69 5.99 0.72 7.74
CA ASN A 69 6.95 0.29 8.74
C ASN A 69 6.58 -1.08 9.31
N CYS A 70 7.52 -2.03 9.27
CA CYS A 70 7.41 -3.28 10.01
C CYS A 70 8.05 -3.14 11.39
N ILE A 71 7.34 -3.58 12.42
CA ILE A 71 7.79 -3.62 13.81
C ILE A 71 8.30 -5.01 14.19
N ARG A 72 9.36 -5.08 15.01
CA ARG A 72 9.93 -6.33 15.52
C ARG A 72 8.90 -7.08 16.38
N LEU A 73 8.68 -8.37 16.13
CA LEU A 73 7.80 -9.21 16.96
C LEU A 73 8.39 -9.50 18.34
N ALA A 74 9.72 -9.45 18.44
CA ALA A 74 10.43 -9.51 19.71
C ALA A 74 10.33 -8.20 20.50
N SER A 75 9.74 -7.13 19.92
CA SER A 75 9.42 -5.95 20.71
C SER A 75 8.27 -6.28 21.64
N ARG A 76 8.45 -5.96 22.93
CA ARG A 76 7.45 -6.14 23.98
C ARG A 76 6.10 -5.48 23.65
N SER A 77 6.05 -4.59 22.66
CA SER A 77 4.83 -3.96 22.15
C SER A 77 3.99 -4.85 21.22
N TYR A 78 4.58 -5.78 20.46
CA TYR A 78 3.83 -6.62 19.51
C TYR A 78 3.09 -7.77 20.19
N ILE A 79 3.74 -8.43 21.16
CA ILE A 79 3.15 -9.54 21.94
C ILE A 79 1.90 -9.16 22.74
N HIS A 80 1.63 -7.87 22.97
CA HIS A 80 0.38 -7.40 23.57
C HIS A 80 -0.73 -7.07 22.55
N ALA A 81 -0.37 -6.91 21.27
CA ALA A 81 -1.32 -6.59 20.19
C ALA A 81 -1.80 -7.84 19.43
N TYR A 82 -1.13 -8.97 19.59
CA TYR A 82 -1.59 -10.27 19.12
C TYR A 82 -2.31 -10.92 20.29
N PRO A 83 -3.66 -10.82 20.38
CA PRO A 83 -4.39 -11.76 21.19
C PRO A 83 -4.17 -13.10 20.51
N VAL A 84 -3.12 -13.82 20.91
CA VAL A 84 -3.18 -15.28 20.87
C VAL A 84 -4.35 -15.59 21.77
N HIS A 85 -5.51 -15.74 21.12
CA HIS A 85 -6.76 -16.10 21.74
C HIS A 85 -6.43 -17.24 22.70
N GLY A 86 -6.67 -17.01 24.00
CA GLY A 86 -6.55 -18.03 25.01
C GLY A 86 -7.53 -19.14 24.71
N ILE A 87 -7.10 -20.11 23.92
CA ILE A 87 -7.81 -21.37 23.74
C ILE A 87 -7.20 -22.33 24.76
N LEU A 88 -7.61 -22.18 26.02
CA LEU A 88 -7.60 -23.25 27.01
C LEU A 88 -8.91 -23.19 27.80
#